data_AF-A0A918GH83-F1
#
_entry.id   AF-A0A918GH83-F1
#
_cell.length_a   1.000
_cell.length_b   1.000
_cell.length_c   1.000
_cell.angle_alpha   90.00
_cell.angle_beta   90.00
_cell.angle_gamma   90.00
#
_symmetry.space_group_name_H-M   'P 1'
#
loop_
_entity.id
_entity.type
_entity.pdbx_description
1 polymer ?
#
loop_
_entity_poly.entity_id
_entity_poly.type
_entity_poly.pdbx_seq_one_letter_code
_entity_poly.pdbx_strand_id
1 'polypeptide(L)'
;MRPLTFSDDKGNEQTWLPGGPQPALDAFQEFLNRHRDNDNAAFGIEDEENEEALLLLFEVGAACRIKGTQNPRTEYRLITNSGDYRTQAATFIRGGFPALDRRGPWLPDIPSLARARLRLEFDESVLRRTHPRELRRRLDILTRVDGREPTTTAGVTHFGFGNGGGDTVNAWFTADGRGLVVTFDHTSTLNSYEDPRAQAALYDGVPADLLALAGNAPETVLTVPHPDGGTLVAATGVFTFSGPCAMAEGLVSRLQEARLGVEATGVGWLLEDFLAMEDFTPEAVAETVGWWSAEDIAKGFAATTAPEQEQTPPDREAVDRFCQLWADSGYNDRWDVHYVLFDSHTLEETGEARNELLGLIRTLGLERVDAPPGAASGEVWVRSDPRIDAELGHWA
;
A
#
# COMPACT_ATOMS: atom_id res chain seq x y z
N MET A 1 -38.78 -5.11 -16.91
CA MET A 1 -38.36 -5.21 -15.50
C MET A 1 -39.11 -6.36 -14.88
N ARG A 2 -38.47 -7.11 -13.98
CA ARG A 2 -38.98 -8.33 -13.36
C ARG A 2 -39.35 -8.07 -11.89
N PRO A 3 -40.24 -8.88 -11.26
CA PRO A 3 -40.47 -8.81 -9.82
C PRO A 3 -39.18 -8.99 -9.03
N LEU A 4 -39.06 -8.29 -7.91
CA LEU A 4 -37.92 -8.41 -6.99
C LEU A 4 -38.43 -8.56 -5.57
N THR A 5 -37.70 -9.30 -4.74
CA THR A 5 -37.97 -9.39 -3.30
C THR A 5 -36.82 -8.73 -2.56
N PHE A 6 -37.13 -7.77 -1.69
CA PHE A 6 -36.14 -7.15 -0.80
C PHE A 6 -36.21 -7.84 0.55
N SER A 7 -35.06 -8.15 1.14
CA SER A 7 -34.97 -8.89 2.41
C SER A 7 -33.89 -8.30 3.34
N ASP A 8 -33.96 -8.62 4.63
CA ASP A 8 -32.90 -8.34 5.61
C ASP A 8 -32.55 -9.58 6.45
N ASP A 9 -31.47 -9.50 7.25
CA ASP A 9 -31.00 -10.58 8.12
C ASP A 9 -31.89 -10.82 9.36
N LYS A 10 -32.98 -10.07 9.52
CA LYS A 10 -33.99 -10.26 10.58
C LYS A 10 -35.29 -10.87 10.07
N GLY A 11 -35.35 -11.20 8.77
CA GLY A 11 -36.51 -11.84 8.15
C GLY A 11 -37.61 -10.87 7.75
N ASN A 12 -37.33 -9.57 7.65
CA ASN A 12 -38.27 -8.65 7.00
C ASN A 12 -38.16 -8.80 5.48
N GLU A 13 -39.30 -8.83 4.79
CA GLU A 13 -39.37 -8.97 3.34
C GLU A 13 -40.35 -7.97 2.72
N GLN A 14 -40.03 -7.48 1.52
CA GLN A 14 -40.89 -6.61 0.73
C GLN A 14 -40.80 -6.96 -0.76
N THR A 15 -41.90 -7.41 -1.36
CA THR A 15 -41.97 -7.65 -2.81
C THR A 15 -42.20 -6.35 -3.57
N TRP A 16 -41.43 -6.13 -4.63
CA TRP A 16 -41.61 -5.07 -5.60
C TRP A 16 -42.08 -5.62 -6.95
N LEU A 17 -43.09 -4.99 -7.54
CA LEU A 17 -43.67 -5.39 -8.82
C LEU A 17 -43.39 -4.34 -9.92
N PRO A 18 -43.01 -4.77 -11.14
CA PRO A 18 -42.87 -3.90 -12.29
C PRO A 18 -44.16 -3.14 -12.61
N GLY A 19 -44.02 -1.85 -12.96
CA GLY A 19 -45.17 -1.00 -13.31
C GLY A 19 -45.92 -0.42 -12.10
N GLY A 20 -45.45 -0.68 -10.88
CA GLY A 20 -45.90 0.02 -9.67
C GLY A 20 -45.56 1.52 -9.67
N PRO A 21 -46.09 2.26 -8.68
CA PRO A 21 -45.96 3.72 -8.62
C PRO A 21 -44.52 4.22 -8.35
N GLN A 22 -43.65 3.36 -7.81
CA GLN A 22 -42.30 3.72 -7.38
C GLN A 22 -41.24 2.87 -8.12
N PRO A 23 -40.13 3.49 -8.59
CA PRO A 23 -38.99 2.76 -9.14
C PRO A 23 -38.41 1.77 -8.11
N ALA A 24 -37.95 0.60 -8.57
CA ALA A 24 -37.40 -0.45 -7.72
C ALA A 24 -36.26 0.04 -6.79
N LEU A 25 -35.37 0.90 -7.31
CA LEU A 25 -34.26 1.43 -6.51
C LEU A 25 -34.74 2.32 -5.36
N ASP A 26 -35.77 3.14 -5.60
CA ASP A 26 -36.32 4.02 -4.57
C ASP A 26 -37.09 3.21 -3.53
N ALA A 27 -37.82 2.19 -3.96
CA ALA A 27 -38.51 1.25 -3.06
C ALA A 27 -37.51 0.47 -2.19
N PHE A 28 -36.37 0.05 -2.75
CA PHE A 28 -35.31 -0.59 -2.00
C PHE A 28 -34.63 0.37 -1.00
N GLN A 29 -34.40 1.63 -1.37
CA GLN A 29 -33.87 2.63 -0.44
C GLN A 29 -34.81 2.91 0.72
N GLU A 30 -36.12 2.97 0.46
CA GLU A 30 -37.11 3.12 1.51
C GLU A 30 -37.10 1.92 2.46
N PHE A 31 -37.01 0.70 1.91
CA PHE A 31 -36.84 -0.52 2.70
C PHE A 31 -35.57 -0.45 3.56
N LEU A 32 -34.42 -0.09 2.99
CA LEU A 32 -33.18 0.11 3.75
C LEU A 32 -33.38 1.11 4.89
N ASN A 33 -33.90 2.31 4.61
CA ASN A 33 -34.07 3.35 5.62
C ASN A 33 -35.02 2.94 6.75
N ARG A 34 -36.03 2.11 6.46
CA ARG A 34 -36.98 1.62 7.46
C ARG A 34 -36.36 0.57 8.41
N HIS A 35 -35.41 -0.21 7.91
CA HIS A 35 -34.89 -1.38 8.60
C HIS A 35 -33.43 -1.25 9.06
N ARG A 36 -32.69 -0.21 8.63
CA ARG A 36 -31.27 0.00 8.96
C ARG A 36 -30.99 0.19 10.45
N ASP A 37 -31.91 0.76 11.21
CA ASP A 37 -31.71 1.06 12.64
C ASP A 37 -31.89 -0.17 13.57
N ASN A 38 -32.11 -1.37 13.02
CA ASN A 38 -32.42 -2.60 13.78
C ASN A 38 -31.21 -3.55 14.00
N ASP A 39 -29.97 -3.03 14.10
CA ASP A 39 -28.74 -3.86 14.10
C ASP A 39 -28.67 -4.84 12.91
N ASN A 40 -29.16 -4.40 11.75
CA ASN A 40 -29.18 -5.21 10.53
C ASN A 40 -27.80 -5.21 9.88
N ALA A 41 -27.22 -6.39 9.72
CA ALA A 41 -25.90 -6.56 9.14
C ALA A 41 -25.95 -6.71 7.60
N ALA A 42 -27.10 -7.15 7.07
CA ALA A 42 -27.22 -7.47 5.64
C ALA A 42 -28.60 -7.16 5.05
N PHE A 43 -28.61 -6.80 3.78
CA PHE A 43 -29.82 -6.54 3.00
C PHE A 43 -29.75 -7.20 1.63
N GLY A 44 -30.83 -7.86 1.22
CA GLY A 44 -30.93 -8.63 -0.01
C GLY A 44 -31.84 -8.02 -1.06
N ILE A 45 -31.51 -8.28 -2.32
CA ILE A 45 -32.39 -8.12 -3.48
C ILE A 45 -32.39 -9.45 -4.22
N GLU A 46 -33.54 -10.09 -4.29
CA GLU A 46 -33.74 -11.38 -4.93
C GLU A 46 -34.56 -11.22 -6.21
N ASP A 47 -34.13 -11.97 -7.21
CA ASP A 47 -34.76 -12.13 -8.51
C ASP A 47 -35.01 -13.62 -8.72
N GLU A 48 -36.18 -14.06 -8.24
CA GLU A 48 -36.59 -15.46 -8.26
C GLU A 48 -36.64 -16.03 -9.69
N GLU A 49 -37.04 -15.21 -10.68
CA GLU A 49 -37.16 -15.64 -12.08
C GLU A 49 -35.81 -16.08 -12.66
N ASN A 50 -34.71 -15.43 -12.26
CA ASN A 50 -33.37 -15.76 -12.73
C ASN A 50 -32.56 -16.57 -11.70
N GLU A 51 -33.14 -16.92 -10.56
CA GLU A 51 -32.42 -17.51 -9.41
C GLU A 51 -31.17 -16.70 -9.02
N GLU A 52 -31.29 -15.37 -8.98
CA GLU A 52 -30.21 -14.44 -8.62
C GLU A 52 -30.55 -13.71 -7.34
N ALA A 53 -29.59 -13.63 -6.42
CA ALA A 53 -29.69 -12.76 -5.25
C ALA A 53 -28.42 -11.91 -5.10
N LEU A 54 -28.60 -10.64 -4.75
CA LEU A 54 -27.53 -9.73 -4.33
C LEU A 54 -27.74 -9.38 -2.86
N LEU A 55 -26.79 -9.74 -2.01
CA LEU A 55 -26.71 -9.35 -0.61
C LEU A 55 -25.68 -8.23 -0.44
N LEU A 56 -26.05 -7.18 0.28
CA LEU A 56 -25.19 -6.08 0.72
C LEU A 56 -24.83 -6.31 2.18
N LEU A 57 -23.55 -6.54 2.47
CA LEU A 57 -23.03 -6.90 3.79
C LEU A 57 -22.31 -5.69 4.39
N PHE A 58 -23.06 -4.85 5.11
CA PHE A 58 -22.60 -3.53 5.54
C PHE A 58 -21.47 -3.62 6.58
N GLU A 59 -21.58 -4.52 7.56
CA GLU A 59 -20.58 -4.67 8.62
C GLU A 59 -19.20 -5.08 8.12
N VAL A 60 -19.15 -5.86 7.04
CA VAL A 60 -17.90 -6.40 6.49
C VAL A 60 -17.42 -5.64 5.25
N GLY A 61 -18.12 -4.59 4.83
CA GLY A 61 -17.68 -3.79 3.68
C GLY A 61 -17.75 -4.57 2.35
N ALA A 62 -18.76 -5.43 2.15
CA ALA A 62 -18.80 -6.33 1.00
C ALA A 62 -20.19 -6.47 0.36
N ALA A 63 -20.21 -6.92 -0.89
CA ALA A 63 -21.41 -7.44 -1.54
C ALA A 63 -21.20 -8.93 -1.85
N CYS A 64 -22.28 -9.69 -1.78
CA CYS A 64 -22.31 -11.11 -2.06
C CYS A 64 -23.38 -11.36 -3.12
N ARG A 65 -23.04 -12.16 -4.14
CA ARG A 65 -24.00 -12.60 -5.15
C ARG A 65 -24.19 -14.10 -5.06
N ILE A 66 -25.43 -14.55 -5.19
CA ILE A 66 -25.80 -15.96 -5.08
C ILE A 66 -26.54 -16.36 -6.35
N LYS A 67 -26.06 -17.40 -7.04
CA LYS A 67 -26.71 -17.98 -8.22
C LYS A 67 -27.21 -19.38 -7.92
N GLY A 68 -28.49 -19.62 -8.20
CA GLY A 68 -29.11 -20.94 -8.12
C GLY A 68 -29.71 -21.25 -6.75
N THR A 69 -30.84 -21.96 -6.75
CA THR A 69 -31.58 -22.29 -5.52
C THR A 69 -31.19 -23.63 -4.88
N GLN A 70 -30.83 -24.63 -5.69
CA GLN A 70 -30.49 -25.98 -5.20
C GLN A 70 -29.00 -26.19 -4.91
N ASN A 71 -28.13 -25.51 -5.66
CA ASN A 71 -26.69 -25.54 -5.46
C ASN A 71 -26.15 -24.12 -5.58
N PRO A 72 -26.37 -23.28 -4.55
CA PRO A 72 -26.05 -21.86 -4.61
C PRO A 72 -24.56 -21.66 -4.80
N ARG A 73 -24.18 -21.00 -5.90
CA ARG A 73 -22.83 -20.48 -6.08
C ARG A 73 -22.78 -19.08 -5.50
N THR A 74 -21.96 -18.91 -4.48
CA THR A 74 -21.77 -17.64 -3.80
C THR A 74 -20.44 -17.02 -4.19
N GLU A 75 -20.45 -15.74 -4.55
CA GLU A 75 -19.23 -14.98 -4.84
C GLU A 75 -19.30 -13.61 -4.20
N TYR A 76 -18.14 -13.03 -3.89
CA TYR A 76 -18.03 -11.83 -3.06
C TYR A 76 -17.32 -10.70 -3.80
N ARG A 77 -17.56 -9.47 -3.37
CA ARG A 77 -16.82 -8.30 -3.85
C ARG A 77 -16.67 -7.32 -2.70
N LEU A 78 -15.48 -6.76 -2.52
CA LEU A 78 -15.27 -5.67 -1.58
C LEU A 78 -15.96 -4.40 -2.06
N ILE A 79 -16.47 -3.64 -1.11
CA ILE A 79 -17.13 -2.37 -1.31
C ILE A 79 -16.27 -1.31 -0.66
N THR A 80 -15.55 -0.56 -1.49
CA THR A 80 -14.52 0.41 -1.07
C THR A 80 -15.10 1.76 -0.66
N ASN A 81 -16.35 2.07 -1.02
CA ASN A 81 -17.03 3.29 -0.60
C ASN A 81 -18.52 3.03 -0.30
N SER A 82 -19.07 3.72 0.70
CA SER A 82 -20.51 3.76 1.00
C SER A 82 -21.42 3.99 -0.24
N GLY A 83 -20.99 4.84 -1.18
CA GLY A 83 -21.72 5.10 -2.43
C GLY A 83 -21.80 3.89 -3.37
N ASP A 84 -20.89 2.94 -3.25
CA ASP A 84 -20.84 1.75 -4.10
C ASP A 84 -22.01 0.81 -3.81
N TYR A 85 -22.49 0.70 -2.56
CA TYR A 85 -23.64 -0.15 -2.22
C TYR A 85 -24.90 0.20 -3.02
N ARG A 86 -25.27 1.49 -3.01
CA ARG A 86 -26.38 2.02 -3.81
C ARG A 86 -26.16 1.73 -5.29
N THR A 87 -24.92 1.85 -5.74
CA THR A 87 -24.56 1.69 -7.14
C THR A 87 -24.56 0.21 -7.56
N GLN A 88 -24.20 -0.74 -6.69
CA GLN A 88 -24.35 -2.19 -6.90
C GLN A 88 -25.83 -2.56 -6.99
N ALA A 89 -26.65 -2.14 -6.01
CA ALA A 89 -28.10 -2.37 -6.02
C ALA A 89 -28.76 -1.85 -7.30
N ALA A 90 -28.46 -0.59 -7.66
CA ALA A 90 -29.01 0.01 -8.88
C ALA A 90 -28.58 -0.69 -10.17
N THR A 91 -27.40 -1.30 -10.19
CA THR A 91 -26.88 -2.05 -11.35
C THR A 91 -27.54 -3.42 -11.45
N PHE A 92 -27.68 -4.12 -10.32
CA PHE A 92 -28.37 -5.40 -10.24
C PHE A 92 -29.85 -5.28 -10.62
N ILE A 93 -30.57 -4.31 -10.05
CA ILE A 93 -31.99 -4.04 -10.37
C ILE A 93 -32.18 -3.80 -11.88
N ARG A 94 -31.21 -3.15 -12.53
CA ARG A 94 -31.29 -2.82 -13.97
C ARG A 94 -31.00 -4.00 -14.89
N GLY A 95 -30.13 -4.93 -14.50
CA GLY A 95 -29.63 -5.93 -15.46
C GLY A 95 -29.05 -7.21 -14.86
N GLY A 96 -29.33 -7.52 -13.59
CA GLY A 96 -28.85 -8.72 -12.91
C GLY A 96 -27.33 -8.82 -12.84
N PHE A 97 -26.83 -10.05 -12.73
CA PHE A 97 -25.39 -10.33 -12.69
C PHE A 97 -24.61 -9.88 -13.94
N PRO A 98 -25.12 -10.00 -15.18
CA PRO A 98 -24.41 -9.51 -16.37
C PRO A 98 -24.08 -8.02 -16.31
N ALA A 99 -24.92 -7.21 -15.65
CA ALA A 99 -24.63 -5.79 -15.44
C ALA A 99 -23.57 -5.57 -14.35
N LEU A 100 -23.53 -6.41 -13.31
CA LEU A 100 -22.55 -6.35 -12.23
C LEU A 100 -21.16 -6.81 -12.65
N ASP A 101 -21.05 -7.75 -13.60
CA ASP A 101 -19.76 -8.28 -14.09
C ASP A 101 -18.88 -7.20 -14.72
N ARG A 102 -19.47 -6.14 -15.25
CA ARG A 102 -18.74 -5.01 -15.86
C ARG A 102 -17.99 -4.14 -14.84
N ARG A 103 -18.14 -4.42 -13.54
CA ARG A 103 -17.62 -3.57 -12.43
C ARG A 103 -16.49 -4.20 -11.64
N GLY A 104 -15.77 -5.13 -12.25
CA GLY A 104 -14.59 -5.75 -11.65
C GLY A 104 -14.82 -7.19 -11.23
N PRO A 105 -13.78 -7.86 -10.70
CA PRO A 105 -13.82 -9.27 -10.40
C PRO A 105 -14.76 -9.56 -9.21
N TRP A 106 -15.22 -10.81 -9.17
CA TRP A 106 -15.86 -11.42 -8.01
C TRP A 106 -14.91 -12.47 -7.42
N LEU A 107 -14.82 -12.49 -6.10
CA LEU A 107 -14.02 -13.40 -5.31
C LEU A 107 -14.81 -14.69 -5.06
N PRO A 108 -14.18 -15.87 -5.19
CA PRO A 108 -14.90 -17.14 -5.22
C PRO A 108 -15.41 -17.58 -3.84
N ASP A 109 -14.84 -17.06 -2.74
CA ASP A 109 -15.12 -17.55 -1.40
C ASP A 109 -14.76 -16.53 -0.29
N ILE A 110 -15.17 -16.86 0.95
CA ILE A 110 -14.90 -16.05 2.15
C ILE A 110 -13.39 -15.91 2.42
N PRO A 111 -12.56 -16.97 2.30
CA PRO A 111 -11.11 -16.84 2.40
C PRO A 111 -10.53 -15.76 1.48
N SER A 112 -10.94 -15.75 0.22
CA SER A 112 -10.49 -14.76 -0.78
C SER A 112 -10.95 -13.36 -0.41
N LEU A 113 -12.17 -13.20 0.11
CA LEU A 113 -12.69 -11.93 0.62
C LEU A 113 -11.87 -11.43 1.82
N ALA A 114 -11.55 -12.30 2.78
CA ALA A 114 -10.76 -11.95 3.95
C ALA A 114 -9.34 -11.47 3.57
N ARG A 115 -8.68 -12.16 2.62
CA ARG A 115 -7.38 -11.73 2.09
C ARG A 115 -7.45 -10.37 1.39
N ALA A 116 -8.46 -10.18 0.55
CA ALA A 116 -8.64 -8.91 -0.14
C ALA A 116 -8.87 -7.77 0.86
N ARG A 117 -9.60 -8.01 1.96
CA ARG A 117 -9.85 -7.02 3.01
C ARG A 117 -8.55 -6.64 3.73
N LEU A 118 -7.73 -7.61 4.13
CA LEU A 118 -6.42 -7.35 4.74
C LEU A 118 -5.52 -6.51 3.81
N ARG A 119 -5.54 -6.80 2.51
CA ARG A 119 -4.78 -6.00 1.54
C ARG A 119 -5.34 -4.59 1.39
N LEU A 120 -6.66 -4.41 1.41
CA LEU A 120 -7.30 -3.09 1.37
C LEU A 120 -6.96 -2.27 2.61
N GLU A 121 -6.98 -2.89 3.79
CA GLU A 121 -6.58 -2.27 5.06
C GLU A 121 -5.11 -1.84 5.01
N PHE A 122 -4.22 -2.72 4.54
CA PHE A 122 -2.83 -2.35 4.33
C PHE A 122 -2.65 -1.30 3.24
N ASP A 123 -3.52 -1.26 2.22
CA ASP A 123 -3.47 -0.23 1.17
C ASP A 123 -3.68 1.19 1.76
N GLU A 124 -4.32 1.28 2.93
CA GLU A 124 -4.52 2.53 3.66
C GLU A 124 -3.37 2.90 4.61
N SER A 125 -2.44 1.97 4.86
CA SER A 125 -1.36 2.14 5.81
C SER A 125 -0.37 3.23 5.39
N VAL A 126 0.30 3.84 6.37
CA VAL A 126 1.32 4.88 6.09
C VAL A 126 2.51 4.26 5.38
N LEU A 127 2.98 3.07 5.80
CA LEU A 127 4.08 2.37 5.13
C LEU A 127 3.78 2.14 3.65
N ARG A 128 2.55 1.73 3.33
CA ARG A 128 2.12 1.49 1.95
C ARG A 128 2.20 2.74 1.08
N ARG A 129 1.81 3.88 1.64
CA ARG A 129 1.77 5.19 0.97
C ARG A 129 3.11 5.91 1.01
N THR A 130 4.00 5.50 1.91
CA THR A 130 5.32 6.09 2.06
C THR A 130 6.19 5.72 0.89
N HIS A 131 6.78 6.74 0.30
CA HIS A 131 7.72 6.58 -0.79
C HIS A 131 8.98 5.83 -0.32
N PRO A 132 9.52 4.84 -1.09
CA PRO A 132 10.70 4.09 -0.67
C PRO A 132 11.93 4.95 -0.37
N ARG A 133 12.08 6.12 -1.01
CA ARG A 133 13.17 7.06 -0.68
C ARG A 133 12.98 7.69 0.69
N GLU A 134 11.79 8.17 0.98
CA GLU A 134 11.52 8.80 2.28
C GLU A 134 11.61 7.77 3.40
N LEU A 135 11.13 6.55 3.15
CA LEU A 135 11.33 5.43 4.05
C LEU A 135 12.83 5.19 4.32
N ARG A 136 13.66 5.09 3.28
CA ARG A 136 15.12 4.93 3.45
C ARG A 136 15.77 6.09 4.20
N ARG A 137 15.39 7.33 3.89
CA ARG A 137 15.89 8.53 4.57
C ARG A 137 15.58 8.49 6.07
N ARG A 138 14.32 8.21 6.45
CA ARG A 138 13.93 8.11 7.86
C ARG A 138 14.62 6.92 8.52
N LEU A 139 14.71 5.78 7.86
CA LEU A 139 15.40 4.59 8.39
C LEU A 139 16.89 4.81 8.62
N ASP A 140 17.59 5.57 7.77
CA ASP A 140 18.99 5.97 7.99
C ASP A 140 19.13 6.75 9.30
N ILE A 141 18.33 7.81 9.46
CA ILE A 141 18.31 8.63 10.66
C ILE A 141 18.00 7.77 11.89
N LEU A 142 16.92 6.97 11.86
CA LEU A 142 16.51 6.12 12.98
C LEU A 142 17.55 5.05 13.34
N THR A 143 18.26 4.50 12.35
CA THR A 143 19.38 3.57 12.59
C THR A 143 20.50 4.25 13.39
N ARG A 144 20.81 5.51 13.06
CA ARG A 144 21.82 6.32 13.76
C ARG A 144 21.37 6.79 15.13
N VAL A 145 20.08 7.11 15.30
CA VAL A 145 19.48 7.39 16.60
C VAL A 145 19.61 6.17 17.52
N ASP A 146 19.44 4.96 16.98
CA ASP A 146 19.68 3.71 17.73
C ASP A 146 21.17 3.44 18.03
N GLY A 147 22.07 4.34 17.65
CA GLY A 147 23.51 4.21 17.84
C GLY A 147 24.18 3.22 16.89
N ARG A 148 23.50 2.83 15.80
CA ARG A 148 24.03 1.94 14.75
C ARG A 148 24.37 2.74 13.49
N GLU A 149 25.09 2.11 12.57
CA GLU A 149 25.39 2.68 11.25
C GLU A 149 24.74 1.81 10.17
N PRO A 150 24.09 2.41 9.15
CA PRO A 150 23.63 1.66 7.99
C PRO A 150 24.80 0.93 7.32
N THR A 151 24.61 -0.35 7.02
CA THR A 151 25.68 -1.20 6.47
C THR A 151 25.36 -1.57 5.03
N THR A 152 26.27 -1.24 4.10
CA THR A 152 26.10 -1.59 2.68
C THR A 152 27.00 -2.75 2.29
N THR A 153 26.41 -3.85 1.82
CA THR A 153 27.12 -5.03 1.32
C THR A 153 26.55 -5.44 -0.03
N ALA A 154 27.41 -5.62 -1.04
CA ALA A 154 27.03 -6.05 -2.39
C ALA A 154 25.89 -5.20 -3.03
N GLY A 155 25.88 -3.89 -2.79
CA GLY A 155 24.86 -2.98 -3.34
C GLY A 155 23.52 -2.99 -2.60
N VAL A 156 23.44 -3.64 -1.44
CA VAL A 156 22.28 -3.64 -0.55
C VAL A 156 22.65 -2.95 0.76
N THR A 157 21.87 -1.95 1.14
CA THR A 157 21.99 -1.24 2.42
C THR A 157 21.02 -1.82 3.43
N HIS A 158 21.53 -2.23 4.59
CA HIS A 158 20.77 -2.63 5.76
C HIS A 158 20.60 -1.43 6.70
N PHE A 159 19.35 -1.22 7.11
CA PHE A 159 18.93 -0.29 8.15
C PHE A 159 18.27 -1.08 9.28
N GLY A 160 18.40 -0.61 10.51
CA GLY A 160 17.67 -1.23 11.60
C GLY A 160 17.83 -0.52 12.93
N PHE A 161 16.76 -0.56 13.70
CA PHE A 161 16.69 0.00 15.03
C PHE A 161 15.83 -0.88 15.94
N GLY A 162 15.92 -0.65 17.26
CA GLY A 162 15.03 -1.29 18.21
C GLY A 162 14.63 -0.36 19.34
N ASN A 163 13.64 -0.76 20.12
CA ASN A 163 13.20 0.02 21.29
C ASN A 163 13.93 -0.37 22.59
N GLY A 164 14.93 -1.26 22.51
CA GLY A 164 15.61 -1.86 23.68
C GLY A 164 14.76 -2.84 24.50
N GLY A 165 13.45 -2.94 24.23
CA GLY A 165 12.50 -3.86 24.86
C GLY A 165 12.32 -5.20 24.15
N GLY A 166 13.01 -5.40 23.03
CA GLY A 166 12.94 -6.62 22.22
C GLY A 166 12.26 -6.43 20.87
N ASP A 167 11.65 -5.26 20.63
CA ASP A 167 11.01 -4.94 19.36
C ASP A 167 12.01 -4.33 18.39
N THR A 168 11.90 -4.70 17.12
CA THR A 168 12.87 -4.27 16.10
C THR A 168 12.21 -3.99 14.75
N VAL A 169 12.84 -3.07 14.02
CA VAL A 169 12.61 -2.88 12.59
C VAL A 169 13.93 -3.15 11.89
N ASN A 170 13.89 -3.99 10.85
CA ASN A 170 15.02 -4.27 9.99
C ASN A 170 14.60 -4.07 8.54
N ALA A 171 15.43 -3.39 7.76
CA ALA A 171 15.14 -3.15 6.36
C ALA A 171 16.38 -3.32 5.49
N TRP A 172 16.21 -3.92 4.32
CA TRP A 172 17.24 -4.06 3.32
C TRP A 172 16.77 -3.44 2.03
N PHE A 173 17.56 -2.52 1.47
CA PHE A 173 17.25 -1.88 0.19
C PHE A 173 18.43 -1.97 -0.76
N THR A 174 18.12 -2.35 -1.99
CA THR A 174 18.98 -2.21 -3.15
C THR A 174 19.09 -0.75 -3.59
N ALA A 175 20.10 -0.42 -4.38
CA ALA A 175 20.26 0.92 -4.96
C ALA A 175 19.05 1.34 -5.81
N ASP A 176 18.44 0.41 -6.57
CA ASP A 176 17.26 0.62 -7.40
C ASP A 176 15.94 0.69 -6.62
N GLY A 177 15.99 0.60 -5.27
CA GLY A 177 14.83 0.81 -4.41
C GLY A 177 13.99 -0.44 -4.15
N ARG A 178 14.38 -1.61 -4.69
CA ARG A 178 13.82 -2.88 -4.23
C ARG A 178 14.26 -3.16 -2.80
N GLY A 179 13.40 -3.74 -1.99
CA GLY A 179 13.74 -4.00 -0.60
C GLY A 179 12.79 -4.91 0.16
N LEU A 180 13.21 -5.21 1.38
CA LEU A 180 12.50 -6.02 2.36
C LEU A 180 12.49 -5.25 3.68
N VAL A 181 11.32 -5.07 4.27
CA VAL A 181 11.15 -4.49 5.61
C VAL A 181 10.52 -5.55 6.50
N VAL A 182 11.13 -5.78 7.64
CA VAL A 182 10.71 -6.76 8.64
C VAL A 182 10.53 -6.04 9.96
N THR A 183 9.34 -6.19 10.53
CA THR A 183 9.03 -5.73 11.90
C THR A 183 8.95 -6.94 12.80
N PHE A 184 9.38 -6.76 14.04
CA PHE A 184 9.23 -7.76 15.10
C PHE A 184 8.70 -7.07 16.35
N ASP A 185 7.50 -7.45 16.75
CA ASP A 185 6.85 -7.06 18.00
C ASP A 185 6.80 -8.28 18.95
N HIS A 186 7.59 -8.23 20.02
CA HIS A 186 7.72 -9.33 20.97
C HIS A 186 6.42 -9.58 21.76
N THR A 187 5.53 -8.59 21.85
CA THR A 187 4.23 -8.68 22.54
C THR A 187 3.09 -9.10 21.62
N SER A 188 3.31 -9.05 20.30
CA SER A 188 2.30 -9.38 19.31
C SER A 188 1.84 -10.82 19.43
N THR A 189 0.55 -11.03 19.16
CA THR A 189 -0.05 -12.37 19.02
C THR A 189 0.43 -13.13 17.78
N LEU A 190 1.09 -12.44 16.83
CA LEU A 190 1.80 -13.07 15.72
C LEU A 190 3.18 -13.61 16.12
N ASN A 191 3.73 -13.16 17.24
CA ASN A 191 5.02 -13.60 17.70
C ASN A 191 5.00 -15.12 17.90
N SER A 192 5.85 -15.79 17.13
CA SER A 192 6.00 -17.24 17.12
C SER A 192 7.48 -17.62 17.10
N TYR A 193 8.33 -16.81 17.76
CA TYR A 193 9.79 -16.99 17.74
C TYR A 193 10.26 -18.39 18.21
N GLU A 194 9.44 -19.10 19.00
CA GLU A 194 9.69 -20.47 19.45
C GLU A 194 9.30 -21.55 18.41
N ASP A 195 8.58 -21.18 17.34
CA ASP A 195 8.20 -22.05 16.23
C ASP A 195 8.88 -21.61 14.92
N PRO A 196 10.07 -22.19 14.61
CA PRO A 196 10.80 -21.97 13.37
C PRO A 196 9.97 -22.10 12.08
N ARG A 197 8.98 -23.01 12.05
CA ARG A 197 8.16 -23.23 10.85
C ARG A 197 7.13 -22.11 10.69
N ALA A 198 6.48 -21.72 11.78
CA ALA A 198 5.55 -20.59 11.77
C ALA A 198 6.27 -19.29 11.37
N GLN A 199 7.50 -19.07 11.85
CA GLN A 199 8.32 -17.92 11.47
C GLN A 199 8.72 -17.95 9.99
N ALA A 200 9.21 -19.08 9.48
CA ALA A 200 9.57 -19.21 8.07
C ALA A 200 8.34 -19.00 7.16
N ALA A 201 7.17 -19.51 7.54
CA ALA A 201 5.94 -19.36 6.78
C ALA A 201 5.50 -17.90 6.59
N LEU A 202 5.90 -16.96 7.46
CA LEU A 202 5.62 -15.52 7.26
C LEU A 202 6.30 -14.95 6.01
N TYR A 203 7.39 -15.56 5.57
CA TYR A 203 8.18 -15.12 4.42
C TYR A 203 7.73 -15.77 3.10
N ASP A 204 6.69 -16.61 3.10
CA ASP A 204 6.16 -17.20 1.87
C ASP A 204 5.77 -16.10 0.87
N GLY A 205 6.23 -16.26 -0.38
CA GLY A 205 6.01 -15.29 -1.45
C GLY A 205 7.05 -14.15 -1.52
N VAL A 206 7.99 -14.07 -0.58
CA VAL A 206 9.13 -13.12 -0.70
C VAL A 206 10.07 -13.58 -1.83
N PRO A 207 10.48 -12.68 -2.74
CA PRO A 207 11.47 -12.99 -3.77
C PRO A 207 12.76 -13.58 -3.19
N ALA A 208 13.30 -14.63 -3.82
CA ALA A 208 14.42 -15.40 -3.28
C ALA A 208 15.68 -14.56 -3.00
N ASP A 209 15.93 -13.54 -3.83
CA ASP A 209 17.03 -12.60 -3.67
C ASP A 209 16.86 -11.72 -2.42
N LEU A 210 15.62 -11.30 -2.11
CA LEU A 210 15.32 -10.54 -0.89
C LEU A 210 15.29 -11.44 0.36
N LEU A 211 14.77 -12.67 0.23
CA LEU A 211 14.75 -13.64 1.33
C LEU A 211 16.17 -13.98 1.81
N ALA A 212 17.13 -14.10 0.87
CA ALA A 212 18.53 -14.34 1.20
C ALA A 212 19.14 -13.22 2.08
N LEU A 213 18.61 -11.99 2.04
CA LEU A 213 19.08 -10.88 2.87
C LEU A 213 18.68 -11.08 4.34
N ALA A 214 17.44 -11.53 4.57
CA ALA A 214 16.96 -11.87 5.92
C ALA A 214 17.64 -13.14 6.46
N GLY A 215 18.11 -14.05 5.60
CA GLY A 215 18.86 -15.23 6.02
C GLY A 215 20.32 -14.97 6.39
N ASN A 216 20.89 -13.85 5.93
CA ASN A 216 22.28 -13.46 6.17
C ASN A 216 22.39 -12.16 6.98
N ALA A 217 21.42 -11.91 7.87
CA ALA A 217 21.38 -10.69 8.65
C ALA A 217 22.58 -10.57 9.60
N PRO A 218 23.01 -9.33 9.95
CA PRO A 218 24.08 -9.11 10.93
C PRO A 218 23.76 -9.78 12.28
N GLU A 219 24.79 -10.18 13.03
CA GLU A 219 24.65 -10.82 14.35
C GLU A 219 23.85 -9.99 15.38
N THR A 220 23.72 -8.69 15.15
CA THR A 220 22.95 -7.76 16.00
C THR A 220 21.44 -7.87 15.81
N VAL A 221 20.97 -8.64 14.82
CA VAL A 221 19.56 -8.81 14.52
C VAL A 221 19.05 -10.09 15.19
N LEU A 222 17.84 -10.04 15.75
CA LEU A 222 17.20 -11.23 16.30
C LEU A 222 16.88 -12.22 15.16
N THR A 223 17.50 -13.39 15.21
CA THR A 223 17.26 -14.46 14.23
C THR A 223 16.73 -15.73 14.88
N VAL A 224 15.89 -16.46 14.15
CA VAL A 224 15.38 -17.79 14.49
C VAL A 224 15.98 -18.85 13.55
N PRO A 225 16.04 -20.13 13.94
CA PRO A 225 16.43 -21.20 13.04
C PRO A 225 15.48 -21.29 11.83
N HIS A 226 16.02 -21.55 10.64
CA HIS A 226 15.19 -21.83 9.46
C HIS A 226 14.97 -23.35 9.31
N PRO A 227 13.76 -23.84 8.97
CA PRO A 227 13.49 -25.28 8.82
C PRO A 227 14.39 -26.01 7.83
N ASP A 228 14.82 -25.33 6.77
CA ASP A 228 15.71 -25.88 5.74
C ASP A 228 17.21 -25.70 6.07
N GLY A 229 17.53 -25.25 7.28
CA GLY A 229 18.89 -24.94 7.74
C GLY A 229 19.25 -23.46 7.59
N GLY A 230 20.20 -23.01 8.42
CA GLY A 230 20.54 -21.59 8.57
C GLY A 230 19.63 -20.87 9.57
N THR A 231 19.62 -19.55 9.51
CA THR A 231 18.78 -18.67 10.33
C THR A 231 17.98 -17.72 9.46
N LEU A 232 16.96 -17.11 10.05
CA LEU A 232 16.11 -16.10 9.43
C LEU A 232 15.79 -15.03 10.46
N VAL A 233 15.67 -13.77 10.05
CA VAL A 233 15.26 -12.69 10.96
C VAL A 233 13.87 -12.97 11.53
N ALA A 234 13.72 -12.84 12.85
CA ALA A 234 12.43 -13.01 13.51
C ALA A 234 11.46 -11.92 13.02
N ALA A 235 10.20 -12.31 12.78
CA ALA A 235 9.21 -11.43 12.17
C ALA A 235 7.83 -11.56 12.83
N THR A 236 7.15 -10.43 12.88
CA THR A 236 5.70 -10.30 13.03
C THR A 236 5.09 -9.59 11.81
N GLY A 237 5.88 -8.78 11.09
CA GLY A 237 5.53 -8.22 9.79
C GLY A 237 6.65 -8.42 8.77
N VAL A 238 6.29 -8.65 7.51
CA VAL A 238 7.18 -8.90 6.38
C VAL A 238 6.61 -8.18 5.16
N PHE A 239 7.30 -7.14 4.71
CA PHE A 239 6.85 -6.24 3.65
C PHE A 239 7.90 -6.17 2.54
N THR A 240 7.47 -6.28 1.30
CA THR A 240 8.35 -6.25 0.13
C THR A 240 8.15 -4.97 -0.67
N PHE A 241 9.25 -4.47 -1.22
CA PHE A 241 9.30 -3.41 -2.20
C PHE A 241 9.89 -4.04 -3.47
N SER A 242 9.06 -4.61 -4.33
CA SER A 242 9.45 -5.09 -5.68
C SER A 242 8.52 -4.50 -6.74
N GLY A 243 8.06 -3.28 -6.47
CA GLY A 243 6.86 -2.65 -6.98
C GLY A 243 6.26 -1.80 -5.86
N PRO A 244 4.93 -1.64 -5.78
CA PRO A 244 4.30 -1.07 -4.60
C PRO A 244 4.65 -1.89 -3.34
N CYS A 245 4.76 -1.23 -2.18
CA CYS A 245 4.93 -1.94 -0.91
C CYS A 245 3.79 -2.96 -0.74
N ALA A 246 4.11 -4.20 -0.37
CA ALA A 246 3.14 -5.27 -0.20
C ALA A 246 3.52 -6.18 0.97
N MET A 247 2.51 -6.66 1.70
CA MET A 247 2.68 -7.75 2.65
C MET A 247 3.06 -9.05 1.93
N ALA A 248 3.96 -9.83 2.52
CA ALA A 248 4.25 -11.19 2.05
C ALA A 248 2.98 -12.07 2.08
N GLU A 249 2.86 -13.02 1.15
CA GLU A 249 1.69 -13.92 1.08
C GLU A 249 1.58 -14.81 2.32
N GLY A 250 2.73 -15.18 2.88
CA GLY A 250 2.84 -15.88 4.16
C GLY A 250 2.20 -15.10 5.30
N LEU A 251 2.56 -13.82 5.43
CA LEU A 251 1.97 -12.92 6.42
C LEU A 251 0.45 -12.77 6.25
N VAL A 252 -0.03 -12.55 5.02
CA VAL A 252 -1.48 -12.46 4.73
C VAL A 252 -2.20 -13.73 5.15
N SER A 253 -1.62 -14.90 4.85
CA SER A 253 -2.18 -16.20 5.24
C SER A 253 -2.26 -16.34 6.76
N ARG A 254 -1.18 -15.96 7.47
CA ARG A 254 -1.12 -16.06 8.93
C ARG A 254 -2.12 -15.13 9.62
N LEU A 255 -2.22 -13.88 9.16
CA LEU A 255 -3.22 -12.90 9.65
C LEU A 255 -4.63 -13.43 9.47
N GLN A 256 -4.93 -13.99 8.29
CA GLN A 256 -6.23 -14.57 8.00
C GLN A 256 -6.55 -15.77 8.91
N GLU A 257 -5.62 -16.71 9.07
CA GLU A 257 -5.80 -17.90 9.91
C GLU A 257 -5.96 -17.53 11.39
N ALA A 258 -5.20 -16.53 11.86
CA ALA A 258 -5.28 -16.02 13.23
C ALA A 258 -6.49 -15.10 13.46
N ARG A 259 -7.15 -14.64 12.40
CA ARG A 259 -8.19 -13.60 12.42
C ARG A 259 -7.70 -12.29 13.06
N LEU A 260 -6.50 -11.87 12.68
CA LEU A 260 -5.85 -10.64 13.13
C LEU A 260 -5.83 -9.60 12.01
N GLY A 261 -5.85 -8.32 12.37
CA GLY A 261 -5.65 -7.22 11.42
C GLY A 261 -4.18 -6.84 11.25
N VAL A 262 -3.94 -5.83 10.41
CA VAL A 262 -2.58 -5.37 10.06
C VAL A 262 -1.85 -4.82 11.29
N GLU A 263 -2.56 -4.34 12.29
CA GLU A 263 -2.01 -3.85 13.56
C GLU A 263 -1.15 -4.90 14.28
N ALA A 264 -1.48 -6.19 14.13
CA ALA A 264 -0.75 -7.26 14.79
C ALA A 264 0.68 -7.43 14.24
N THR A 265 1.00 -6.85 13.08
CA THR A 265 2.35 -6.89 12.50
C THR A 265 3.36 -6.03 13.27
N GLY A 266 2.87 -5.10 14.10
CA GLY A 266 3.68 -4.08 14.77
C GLY A 266 4.03 -2.89 13.86
N VAL A 267 3.67 -2.91 12.57
CA VAL A 267 4.06 -1.87 11.60
C VAL A 267 3.62 -0.47 12.01
N GLY A 268 2.41 -0.35 12.58
CA GLY A 268 1.83 0.92 13.01
C GLY A 268 2.74 1.66 13.99
N TRP A 269 2.93 1.07 15.16
CA TRP A 269 3.64 1.72 16.26
C TRP A 269 5.17 1.68 16.13
N LEU A 270 5.72 0.67 15.44
CA LEU A 270 7.17 0.57 15.24
C LEU A 270 7.68 1.48 14.13
N LEU A 271 6.85 1.76 13.13
CA LEU A 271 7.31 2.42 11.92
C LEU A 271 6.37 3.54 11.47
N GLU A 272 5.07 3.30 11.38
CA GLU A 272 4.15 4.29 10.82
C GLU A 272 4.05 5.58 11.64
N ASP A 273 4.18 5.52 12.96
CA ASP A 273 4.23 6.71 13.81
C ASP A 273 5.39 7.65 13.40
N PHE A 274 6.53 7.09 12.99
CA PHE A 274 7.64 7.87 12.43
C PHE A 274 7.41 8.32 11.01
N LEU A 275 6.69 7.56 10.19
CA LEU A 275 6.42 7.90 8.78
C LEU A 275 5.30 8.93 8.64
N ALA A 276 4.37 8.99 9.59
CA ALA A 276 3.23 9.90 9.58
C ALA A 276 3.59 11.33 10.00
N MET A 277 4.77 11.54 10.60
CA MET A 277 5.23 12.88 11.00
C MET A 277 5.38 13.78 9.78
N GLU A 278 4.70 14.93 9.81
CA GLU A 278 4.85 16.01 8.84
C GLU A 278 6.25 16.63 8.95
N ASP A 279 6.62 17.04 10.17
CA ASP A 279 7.95 17.54 10.50
C ASP A 279 8.81 16.45 11.15
N PHE A 280 9.63 15.77 10.34
CA PHE A 280 10.58 14.78 10.84
C PHE A 280 11.82 15.46 11.44
N THR A 281 11.69 15.94 12.68
CA THR A 281 12.71 16.69 13.44
C THR A 281 13.12 15.94 14.71
N PRO A 282 14.30 16.24 15.29
CA PRO A 282 14.71 15.66 16.58
C PRO A 282 13.66 15.83 17.67
N GLU A 283 13.05 17.01 17.76
CA GLU A 283 12.04 17.34 18.77
C GLU A 283 10.77 16.50 18.58
N ALA A 284 10.25 16.40 17.35
CA ALA A 284 9.06 15.59 17.06
C ALA A 284 9.29 14.09 17.33
N VAL A 285 10.49 13.58 17.01
CA VAL A 285 10.86 12.20 17.33
C VAL A 285 10.91 11.99 18.85
N ALA A 286 11.50 12.92 19.60
CA ALA A 286 11.58 12.84 21.06
C ALA A 286 10.22 12.92 21.76
N GLU A 287 9.26 13.66 21.19
CA GLU A 287 7.88 13.71 21.68
C GLU A 287 7.10 12.43 21.41
N THR A 288 7.44 11.71 20.34
CA THR A 288 6.70 10.52 19.90
C THR A 288 7.14 9.26 20.64
N VAL A 289 8.44 9.10 20.93
CA VAL A 289 8.96 7.86 21.53
C VAL A 289 9.72 8.08 22.82
N GLY A 290 9.43 7.22 23.80
CA GLY A 290 10.03 7.30 25.14
C GLY A 290 11.25 6.41 25.36
N TRP A 291 11.72 5.68 24.35
CA TRP A 291 12.80 4.70 24.50
C TRP A 291 14.19 5.18 24.04
N TRP A 292 14.28 6.32 23.34
CA TRP A 292 15.55 6.97 23.04
C TRP A 292 15.70 8.26 23.86
N SER A 293 16.94 8.60 24.23
CA SER A 293 17.21 9.88 24.86
C SER A 293 17.20 11.01 23.82
N ALA A 294 16.88 12.23 24.24
CA ALA A 294 16.97 13.41 23.37
C ALA A 294 18.40 13.62 22.82
N GLU A 295 19.43 13.18 23.56
CA GLU A 295 20.82 13.23 23.12
C GLU A 295 21.10 12.26 21.96
N ASP A 296 20.63 11.01 22.08
CA ASP A 296 20.78 10.00 21.02
C ASP A 296 20.05 10.42 19.75
N ILE A 297 18.84 11.01 19.91
CA ILE A 297 18.06 11.55 18.80
C ILE A 297 18.84 12.68 18.10
N ALA A 298 19.28 13.70 18.84
CA ALA A 298 20.04 14.81 18.27
C ALA A 298 21.31 14.34 17.55
N LYS A 299 22.02 13.36 18.13
CA LYS A 299 23.22 12.77 17.53
C LYS A 299 22.93 12.05 16.22
N GLY A 300 21.85 11.25 16.16
CA GLY A 300 21.47 10.51 14.96
C GLY A 300 21.16 11.44 13.79
N PHE A 301 20.40 12.51 14.05
CA PHE A 301 20.11 13.54 13.05
C PHE A 301 21.36 14.26 12.57
N ALA A 302 22.23 14.70 13.49
CA ALA A 302 23.47 15.40 13.13
C ALA A 302 24.43 14.55 12.28
N ALA A 303 24.44 13.23 12.49
CA ALA A 303 25.29 12.31 11.73
C ALA A 303 24.87 12.19 10.25
N THR A 304 23.60 12.46 9.91
CA THR A 304 23.13 12.51 8.51
C THR A 304 23.40 13.84 7.81
N THR A 305 23.76 14.89 8.55
CA THR A 305 23.96 16.26 8.01
C THR A 305 25.43 16.62 7.71
N ALA A 306 26.36 15.65 7.80
CA ALA A 306 27.79 15.88 7.49
C ALA A 306 28.05 15.86 5.96
N PRO A 307 29.02 16.65 5.46
CA PRO A 307 28.90 17.35 4.19
C PRO A 307 28.92 16.38 3.00
N GLU A 308 27.91 16.52 2.14
CA GLU A 308 27.93 16.01 0.79
C GLU A 308 29.30 16.33 0.16
N GLN A 309 29.94 15.29 -0.37
CA GLN A 309 31.13 15.43 -1.19
C GLN A 309 30.88 16.56 -2.20
N GLU A 310 31.86 17.45 -2.38
CA GLU A 310 31.96 18.49 -3.43
C GLU A 310 31.60 17.91 -4.81
N GLN A 311 30.31 17.75 -5.07
CA GLN A 311 29.75 17.72 -6.40
C GLN A 311 29.55 19.17 -6.76
N THR A 312 30.13 19.60 -7.88
CA THR A 312 29.93 20.95 -8.40
C THR A 312 28.43 21.25 -8.37
N PRO A 313 28.00 22.34 -7.69
CA PRO A 313 26.60 22.67 -7.63
C PRO A 313 26.05 22.69 -9.05
N PRO A 314 24.93 21.98 -9.32
CA PRO A 314 24.33 22.03 -10.65
C PRO A 314 24.04 23.49 -11.00
N ASP A 315 24.11 23.80 -12.29
CA ASP A 315 23.80 25.13 -12.79
C ASP A 315 22.41 25.56 -12.31
N ARG A 316 22.36 26.52 -11.38
CA ARG A 316 21.11 26.93 -10.72
C ARG A 316 20.06 27.40 -11.71
N GLU A 317 20.46 28.08 -12.78
CA GLU A 317 19.54 28.53 -13.82
C GLU A 317 18.93 27.33 -14.55
N ALA A 318 19.73 26.29 -14.81
CA ALA A 318 19.25 25.06 -15.42
C ALA A 318 18.34 24.25 -14.48
N VAL A 319 18.62 24.23 -13.17
CA VAL A 319 17.78 23.56 -12.17
C VAL A 319 16.43 24.26 -12.05
N ASP A 320 16.41 25.59 -11.86
CA ASP A 320 15.17 26.37 -11.78
C ASP A 320 14.32 26.17 -13.04
N ARG A 321 14.95 26.16 -14.22
CA ARG A 321 14.24 25.96 -15.48
C ARG A 321 13.72 24.53 -15.64
N PHE A 322 14.44 23.52 -15.16
CA PHE A 322 13.97 22.14 -15.13
C PHE A 322 12.76 21.99 -14.20
N CYS A 323 12.84 22.52 -12.98
CA CYS A 323 11.76 22.49 -11.99
C CYS A 323 10.51 23.22 -12.49
N GLN A 324 10.68 24.35 -13.19
CA GLN A 324 9.56 25.06 -13.81
C GLN A 324 8.87 24.22 -14.90
N LEU A 325 9.63 23.59 -15.80
CA LEU A 325 9.06 22.70 -16.83
C LEU A 325 8.36 21.48 -16.21
N TRP A 326 8.92 20.94 -15.13
CA TRP A 326 8.30 19.86 -14.37
C TRP A 326 6.99 20.33 -13.73
N ALA A 327 6.95 21.51 -13.11
CA ALA A 327 5.73 22.04 -12.50
C ALA A 327 4.63 22.33 -13.54
N ASP A 328 5.03 22.80 -14.74
CA ASP A 328 4.09 23.15 -15.81
C ASP A 328 3.49 21.93 -16.54
N SER A 329 4.21 20.80 -16.58
CA SER A 329 3.88 19.71 -17.51
C SER A 329 4.17 18.30 -17.00
N GLY A 330 4.72 18.17 -15.81
CA GLY A 330 5.27 16.95 -15.29
C GLY A 330 4.62 16.49 -14.00
N TYR A 331 4.92 15.25 -13.69
CA TYR A 331 4.61 14.60 -12.43
C TYR A 331 5.73 13.61 -12.15
N ASN A 332 5.86 13.21 -10.90
CA ASN A 332 6.72 12.06 -10.62
C ASN A 332 5.92 10.79 -10.87
N ASP A 333 6.56 9.80 -11.48
CA ASP A 333 5.93 8.49 -11.59
C ASP A 333 5.52 7.97 -10.21
N ARG A 334 4.63 6.98 -10.18
CA ARG A 334 4.07 6.43 -8.93
C ARG A 334 5.13 5.93 -7.93
N TRP A 335 6.38 5.84 -8.35
CA TRP A 335 7.49 5.30 -7.59
C TRP A 335 8.61 6.34 -7.38
N ASP A 336 8.36 7.63 -7.68
CA ASP A 336 9.31 8.75 -7.81
C ASP A 336 10.69 8.32 -8.31
N VAL A 337 10.75 7.31 -9.19
CA VAL A 337 11.99 6.86 -9.85
C VAL A 337 12.22 7.70 -11.09
N HIS A 338 11.15 8.27 -11.65
CA HIS A 338 11.23 9.11 -12.83
C HIS A 338 10.43 10.40 -12.66
N TYR A 339 11.04 11.50 -13.08
CA TYR A 339 10.30 12.68 -13.51
C TYR A 339 9.70 12.38 -14.88
N VAL A 340 8.37 12.41 -14.98
CA VAL A 340 7.64 12.24 -16.23
C VAL A 340 7.17 13.63 -16.66
N LEU A 341 7.73 14.15 -17.76
CA LEU A 341 7.38 15.46 -18.29
C LEU A 341 6.62 15.32 -19.61
N PHE A 342 5.66 16.24 -19.81
CA PHE A 342 4.75 16.28 -20.96
C PHE A 342 3.84 15.05 -21.07
N ASP A 343 3.26 14.62 -19.95
CA ASP A 343 2.27 13.53 -19.92
C ASP A 343 1.18 13.76 -20.96
N SER A 344 0.81 12.71 -21.71
CA SER A 344 -0.28 12.74 -22.68
C SER A 344 -0.09 13.69 -23.88
N HIS A 345 1.09 14.30 -24.04
CA HIS A 345 1.39 15.15 -25.18
C HIS A 345 2.08 14.40 -26.32
N THR A 346 1.86 14.87 -27.54
CA THR A 346 2.54 14.39 -28.75
C THR A 346 3.84 15.15 -29.01
N LEU A 347 4.70 14.60 -29.89
CA LEU A 347 5.90 15.29 -30.35
C LEU A 347 5.62 16.64 -31.03
N GLU A 348 4.47 16.77 -31.69
CA GLU A 348 4.07 17.98 -32.40
C GLU A 348 3.67 19.10 -31.42
N GLU A 349 3.04 18.74 -30.29
CA GLU A 349 2.62 19.69 -29.25
C GLU A 349 3.76 20.19 -28.38
N THR A 350 4.79 19.37 -28.18
CA THR A 350 5.89 19.64 -27.24
C THR A 350 7.16 20.19 -27.88
N GLY A 351 7.27 20.13 -29.22
CA GLY A 351 8.50 20.26 -30.00
C GLY A 351 9.62 21.15 -29.42
N GLU A 352 9.39 22.44 -29.22
CA GLU A 352 10.41 23.37 -28.71
C GLU A 352 10.69 23.18 -27.20
N ALA A 353 9.65 23.07 -26.37
CA ALA A 353 9.78 22.86 -24.93
C ALA A 353 10.47 21.52 -24.60
N ARG A 354 10.23 20.49 -25.42
CA ARG A 354 10.90 19.20 -25.31
C ARG A 354 12.37 19.27 -25.69
N ASN A 355 12.73 20.04 -26.72
CA ASN A 355 14.12 20.24 -27.09
C ASN A 355 14.89 21.02 -26.00
N GLU A 356 14.23 22.00 -25.39
CA GLU A 356 14.73 22.72 -24.21
C GLU A 356 14.98 21.75 -23.05
N LEU A 357 13.97 20.94 -22.68
CA LEU A 357 14.11 19.93 -21.63
C LEU A 357 15.28 18.96 -21.90
N LEU A 358 15.43 18.47 -23.13
CA LEU A 358 16.55 17.60 -23.50
C LEU A 358 17.91 18.32 -23.45
N GLY A 359 17.93 19.63 -23.62
CA GLY A 359 19.08 20.49 -23.33
C GLY A 359 19.41 20.48 -21.85
N LEU A 360 18.43 20.80 -21.00
CA LEU A 360 18.57 20.86 -19.54
C LEU A 360 19.01 19.53 -18.94
N ILE A 361 18.41 18.41 -19.35
CA ILE A 361 18.80 17.05 -18.92
C ILE A 361 20.30 16.82 -19.17
N ARG A 362 20.82 17.21 -20.34
CA ARG A 362 22.26 17.08 -20.66
C ARG A 362 23.12 18.02 -19.83
N THR A 363 22.70 19.27 -19.65
CA THR A 363 23.42 20.27 -18.85
C THR A 363 23.54 19.85 -17.39
N LEU A 364 22.46 19.30 -16.83
CA LEU A 364 22.37 18.86 -15.44
C LEU A 364 22.97 17.45 -15.21
N GLY A 365 23.31 16.74 -16.29
CA GLY A 365 23.81 15.37 -16.25
C GLY A 365 22.75 14.36 -15.77
N LEU A 366 21.47 14.66 -15.98
CA LEU A 366 20.36 13.78 -15.60
C LEU A 366 20.24 12.62 -16.59
N GLU A 367 19.83 11.46 -16.08
CA GLU A 367 19.69 10.26 -16.90
C GLU A 367 18.29 10.18 -17.50
N ARG A 368 18.20 10.29 -18.82
CA ARG A 368 16.97 10.00 -19.55
C ARG A 368 16.83 8.48 -19.75
N VAL A 369 15.64 7.96 -19.48
CA VAL A 369 15.28 6.55 -19.72
C VAL A 369 14.26 6.42 -20.88
N ASP A 370 14.10 5.21 -21.38
CA ASP A 370 13.08 4.90 -22.37
C ASP A 370 11.68 4.94 -21.75
N ALA A 371 10.74 5.54 -22.47
CA ALA A 371 9.35 5.61 -22.03
C ALA A 371 8.71 4.19 -22.07
N PRO A 372 7.85 3.86 -21.11
CA PRO A 372 7.20 2.55 -21.07
C PRO A 372 6.24 2.35 -22.25
N PRO A 373 5.91 1.09 -22.60
CA PRO A 373 4.94 0.80 -23.64
C PRO A 373 3.57 1.46 -23.34
N GLY A 374 3.09 2.28 -24.27
CA GLY A 374 1.81 3.01 -24.13
C GLY A 374 1.93 4.46 -23.71
N ALA A 375 3.14 4.93 -23.35
CA ALA A 375 3.44 6.35 -23.15
C ALA A 375 3.20 7.17 -24.42
N ALA A 376 2.76 8.41 -24.27
CA ALA A 376 2.60 9.33 -25.38
C ALA A 376 3.95 9.70 -25.99
N SER A 377 3.99 9.90 -27.32
CA SER A 377 5.25 10.13 -28.06
C SER A 377 6.05 11.36 -27.62
N GLY A 378 5.39 12.35 -27.01
CA GLY A 378 6.01 13.57 -26.49
C GLY A 378 6.63 13.41 -25.10
N GLU A 379 6.27 12.36 -24.34
CA GLU A 379 6.73 12.16 -22.97
C GLU A 379 8.25 12.03 -22.87
N VAL A 380 8.79 12.60 -21.79
CA VAL A 380 10.20 12.47 -21.43
C VAL A 380 10.31 11.95 -20.01
N TRP A 381 10.94 10.78 -19.89
CA TRP A 381 11.18 10.10 -18.62
C TRP A 381 12.62 10.30 -18.20
N VAL A 382 12.82 10.92 -17.04
CA VAL A 382 14.14 11.24 -16.49
C VAL A 382 14.27 10.57 -15.14
N ARG A 383 15.29 9.74 -14.94
CA ARG A 383 15.57 9.17 -13.61
C ARG A 383 15.75 10.31 -12.62
N SER A 384 15.05 10.23 -11.51
CA SER A 384 15.06 11.27 -10.50
C SER A 384 16.42 11.38 -9.82
N ASP A 385 16.76 12.60 -9.42
CA ASP A 385 18.07 13.02 -8.95
C ASP A 385 17.92 13.78 -7.63
N PRO A 386 18.61 13.39 -6.55
CA PRO A 386 18.49 14.05 -5.25
C PRO A 386 18.71 15.57 -5.28
N ARG A 387 19.54 16.07 -6.21
CA ARG A 387 19.82 17.50 -6.38
C ARG A 387 18.62 18.26 -6.91
N ILE A 388 17.79 17.61 -7.72
CA ILE A 388 16.56 18.16 -8.29
C ILE A 388 15.40 17.97 -7.31
N ASP A 389 15.33 16.82 -6.62
CA ASP A 389 14.31 16.54 -5.59
C ASP A 389 14.31 17.60 -4.48
N ALA A 390 15.50 18.04 -4.03
CA ALA A 390 15.65 19.07 -3.01
C ALA A 390 15.02 20.41 -3.42
N GLU A 391 15.05 20.73 -4.71
CA GLU A 391 14.49 21.98 -5.24
C GLU A 391 13.02 21.81 -5.63
N LEU A 392 12.59 20.65 -6.13
CA LEU A 392 11.19 20.36 -6.46
C LEU A 392 10.24 20.53 -5.26
N GLY A 393 10.72 20.29 -4.04
CA GLY A 393 9.95 20.57 -2.81
C GLY A 393 9.54 22.04 -2.64
N HIS A 394 10.16 22.97 -3.38
CA HIS A 394 9.78 24.39 -3.42
C HIS A 394 8.80 24.75 -4.56
N TRP A 395 8.55 23.82 -5.49
CA TRP A 395 7.74 24.03 -6.69
C TRP A 395 6.46 23.16 -6.74
N ALA A 396 6.40 22.09 -5.94
CA ALA A 396 5.20 21.28 -5.68
C ALA A 396 4.22 22.02 -4.75
#